data_AF-A0A4R9VP46-F1
#
_entry.id   AF-A0A4R9VP46-F1
#
_cell.length_a   1.000
_cell.length_b   1.000
_cell.length_c   1.000
_cell.angle_alpha   90.00
_cell.angle_beta   90.00
_cell.angle_gamma   90.00
#
_symmetry.space_group_name_H-M   'P 1'
#
loop_
_entity.id
_entity.type
_entity.pdbx_description
1 polymer ?
#
loop_
_entity_poly.entity_id
_entity_poly.type
_entity_poly.pdbx_seq_one_letter_code
_entity_poly.pdbx_strand_id
1 'polypeptide(L)'
;MTLAEDNGPERGGDDLLAAEYVLGVLPADERRIASRRIDTETAFARLVDTWEVHFAPMAAAYAAVEPPASVKVAIDRRLFASTASTSPAPGGSLWTSLAFWRGLAAAAIAALAVYIALPYVNPPVQPPGTRLVASLAADNSNVKYLAVYDAGRHEVGLSLVSGDHGAGKDFELWMIEGKNAPVSMGVIPAGQTARMAVTPAVQQKLAQGAVLAVSLEPSGGSPTGQPTGPVVAAGDLKGI
;
A
#
# COMPACT_ATOMS: atom_id res chain seq x y z
N MET A 1 74.55 -21.99 -53.01
CA MET A 1 74.36 -20.63 -52.48
C MET A 1 72.87 -20.49 -52.23
N THR A 2 72.33 -20.36 -51.01
CA THR A 2 72.84 -19.75 -49.77
C THR A 2 72.28 -20.44 -48.52
N LEU A 3 73.08 -20.40 -47.45
CA LEU A 3 72.78 -20.77 -46.06
C LEU A 3 71.82 -19.78 -45.38
N ALA A 4 71.03 -20.28 -44.41
CA ALA A 4 70.31 -19.61 -43.29
C ALA A 4 68.88 -20.20 -43.18
N GLU A 5 68.37 -20.78 -42.08
CA GLU A 5 68.77 -20.83 -40.67
C GLU A 5 68.19 -22.12 -40.04
N ASP A 6 69.06 -22.79 -39.29
CA ASP A 6 68.75 -23.84 -38.31
C ASP A 6 68.20 -23.17 -37.04
N ASN A 7 66.95 -23.48 -36.65
CA ASN A 7 66.36 -23.06 -35.38
C ASN A 7 65.29 -24.07 -34.89
N GLY A 8 65.73 -25.08 -34.14
CA GLY A 8 64.98 -25.68 -33.02
C GLY A 8 63.91 -26.76 -33.32
N PRO A 9 63.67 -27.69 -32.38
CA PRO A 9 62.89 -28.90 -32.62
C PRO A 9 61.36 -28.67 -32.60
N GLU A 10 60.71 -29.24 -33.61
CA GLU A 10 59.41 -29.93 -33.55
C GLU A 10 58.11 -29.11 -33.32
N ARG A 11 57.43 -28.81 -34.43
CA ARG A 11 55.98 -28.61 -34.66
C ARG A 11 55.02 -28.81 -33.46
N GLY A 12 54.81 -27.76 -32.68
CA GLY A 12 53.74 -27.62 -31.68
C GLY A 12 54.08 -26.53 -30.66
N GLY A 13 54.08 -25.26 -31.06
CA GLY A 13 54.53 -24.14 -30.22
C GLY A 13 53.57 -23.80 -29.06
N ASP A 14 53.33 -22.50 -28.84
CA ASP A 14 52.47 -21.98 -27.76
C ASP A 14 51.09 -22.66 -27.64
N ASP A 15 50.55 -23.20 -28.74
CA ASP A 15 49.32 -23.97 -28.77
C ASP A 15 49.40 -25.29 -27.98
N LEU A 16 50.48 -26.06 -28.16
CA LEU A 16 50.69 -27.31 -27.43
C LEU A 16 50.98 -27.02 -25.95
N LEU A 17 51.78 -25.99 -25.68
CA LEU A 17 52.06 -25.55 -24.31
C LEU A 17 50.79 -25.12 -23.58
N ALA A 18 49.86 -24.45 -24.26
CA ALA A 18 48.55 -24.10 -23.72
C ALA A 18 47.70 -25.35 -23.41
N ALA A 19 47.68 -26.34 -24.31
CA ALA A 19 46.98 -27.61 -24.09
C ALA A 19 47.54 -28.37 -22.88
N GLU A 20 48.87 -28.47 -22.76
CA GLU A 20 49.56 -29.12 -21.65
C GLU A 20 49.34 -28.40 -20.32
N TYR A 21 49.25 -27.07 -20.36
CA TYR A 21 48.89 -26.25 -19.19
C TYR A 21 47.47 -26.57 -18.70
N VAL A 22 46.49 -26.61 -19.60
CA VAL A 22 45.08 -26.91 -19.27
C VAL A 22 44.92 -28.34 -18.75
N LEU A 23 45.59 -29.31 -19.37
CA LEU A 23 45.59 -30.71 -18.90
C LEU A 23 46.35 -30.91 -17.58
N GLY A 24 47.11 -29.90 -17.13
CA GLY A 24 47.86 -29.95 -15.88
C GLY A 24 49.05 -30.91 -15.90
N VAL A 25 49.60 -31.22 -17.08
CA VAL A 25 50.73 -32.16 -17.25
C VAL A 25 52.10 -31.48 -17.17
N LEU A 26 52.14 -30.14 -17.14
CA LEU A 26 53.38 -29.37 -17.06
C LEU A 26 54.09 -29.50 -15.69
N PRO A 27 55.43 -29.60 -15.68
CA PRO A 27 56.23 -29.45 -14.46
C PRO A 27 55.97 -28.10 -13.75
N ALA A 28 56.21 -28.05 -12.44
CA ALA A 28 55.87 -26.89 -11.61
C ALA A 28 56.50 -25.56 -12.09
N ASP A 29 57.74 -25.59 -12.60
CA ASP A 29 58.44 -24.38 -13.06
C ASP A 29 57.91 -23.90 -14.42
N GLU A 30 57.64 -24.82 -15.35
CA GLU A 30 57.00 -24.51 -16.64
C GLU A 30 55.58 -24.00 -16.46
N ARG A 31 54.81 -24.60 -15.53
CA ARG A 31 53.47 -24.13 -15.18
C ARG A 31 53.47 -22.70 -14.65
N ARG A 32 54.48 -22.31 -13.85
CA ARG A 32 54.64 -20.91 -13.38
C ARG A 32 54.96 -19.96 -14.53
N ILE A 33 55.77 -20.38 -15.50
CA ILE A 33 56.06 -19.59 -16.69
C ILE A 33 54.78 -19.39 -17.50
N ALA A 34 54.04 -20.46 -17.79
CA ALA A 34 52.76 -20.41 -18.50
C ALA A 34 51.74 -19.51 -17.77
N SER A 35 51.59 -19.63 -16.44
CA SER A 35 50.70 -18.74 -15.66
C SER A 35 51.08 -17.27 -15.80
N ARG A 36 52.37 -16.92 -15.75
CA ARG A 36 52.79 -15.52 -15.98
C ARG A 36 52.47 -15.06 -17.39
N ARG A 37 52.66 -15.91 -18.40
CA ARG A 37 52.32 -15.58 -19.79
C ARG A 37 50.83 -15.38 -19.99
N ILE A 38 49.97 -16.13 -19.29
CA ILE A 38 48.52 -15.89 -19.30
C ILE A 38 48.19 -14.48 -18.77
N ASP A 39 48.88 -14.03 -17.72
CA ASP A 39 48.67 -12.70 -17.14
C ASP A 39 49.18 -11.56 -18.04
N THR A 40 50.24 -11.79 -18.83
CA THR A 40 50.93 -10.74 -19.60
C THR A 40 50.68 -10.74 -21.10
N GLU A 41 50.33 -11.89 -21.69
CA GLU A 41 50.20 -12.08 -23.14
C GLU A 41 48.78 -12.50 -23.53
N THR A 42 47.99 -11.55 -24.03
CA THR A 42 46.59 -11.79 -24.43
C THR A 42 46.43 -12.88 -25.49
N ALA A 43 47.40 -13.04 -26.39
CA ALA A 43 47.35 -14.06 -27.43
C ALA A 43 47.48 -15.48 -26.84
N PHE A 44 48.39 -15.67 -25.89
CA PHE A 44 48.57 -16.94 -25.19
C PHE A 44 47.36 -17.27 -24.30
N ALA A 45 46.81 -16.27 -23.59
CA ALA A 45 45.60 -16.44 -22.79
C ALA A 45 44.39 -16.96 -23.62
N ARG A 46 44.25 -16.51 -24.88
CA ARG A 46 43.20 -17.00 -25.79
C ARG A 46 43.39 -18.45 -26.22
N LEU A 47 44.63 -18.91 -26.39
CA LEU A 47 44.92 -20.32 -26.67
C LEU A 47 44.53 -21.19 -25.48
N VAL A 48 44.86 -20.76 -24.26
CA VAL A 48 44.46 -21.45 -23.03
C VAL A 48 42.93 -21.52 -22.90
N ASP A 49 42.21 -20.41 -23.09
CA ASP A 49 40.74 -20.39 -23.08
C ASP A 49 40.13 -21.34 -24.11
N THR A 50 40.69 -21.39 -25.32
CA THR A 50 40.25 -22.31 -26.38
C THR A 50 40.39 -23.77 -25.94
N TRP A 51 41.51 -24.13 -25.31
CA TRP A 51 41.75 -25.48 -24.80
C TRP A 51 40.90 -25.80 -23.55
N GLU A 52 40.65 -24.84 -22.67
CA GLU A 52 39.73 -25.01 -21.53
C GLU A 52 38.32 -25.34 -22.02
N VAL A 53 37.80 -24.61 -23.00
CA VAL A 53 36.49 -24.88 -23.62
C VAL A 53 36.49 -26.24 -24.33
N HIS A 54 37.58 -26.59 -25.02
CA HIS A 54 37.70 -27.88 -25.71
C HIS A 54 37.62 -29.07 -24.74
N PHE A 55 38.28 -28.98 -23.58
CA PHE A 55 38.30 -30.07 -22.60
C PHE A 55 37.16 -30.03 -21.58
N ALA A 56 36.45 -28.91 -21.42
CA ALA A 56 35.32 -28.78 -20.48
C ALA A 56 34.27 -29.92 -20.57
N PRO A 57 33.86 -30.43 -21.75
CA PRO A 57 32.91 -31.53 -21.85
C PRO A 57 33.38 -32.84 -21.18
N MET A 58 34.69 -33.05 -21.04
CA MET A 58 35.23 -34.24 -20.37
C MET A 58 34.84 -34.28 -18.89
N ALA A 59 34.59 -33.12 -18.26
CA ALA A 59 34.13 -33.04 -16.88
C ALA A 59 32.74 -33.67 -16.69
N ALA A 60 31.92 -33.73 -17.73
CA ALA A 60 30.57 -34.31 -17.67
C ALA A 60 30.58 -35.84 -17.43
N ALA A 61 31.72 -36.50 -17.65
CA ALA A 61 31.87 -37.93 -17.37
C ALA A 61 31.96 -38.25 -15.86
N TYR A 62 32.14 -37.24 -15.00
CA TYR A 62 32.25 -37.40 -13.56
C TYR A 62 30.95 -37.00 -12.85
N ALA A 63 30.53 -37.78 -11.86
CA ALA A 63 29.38 -37.45 -11.04
C ALA A 63 29.70 -36.28 -10.10
N ALA A 64 28.75 -35.35 -9.92
CA ALA A 64 28.88 -34.26 -8.96
C ALA A 64 28.92 -34.80 -7.52
N VAL A 65 29.88 -34.30 -6.73
CA VAL A 65 30.02 -34.62 -5.31
C VAL A 65 29.90 -33.33 -4.52
N GLU A 66 28.95 -33.29 -3.58
CA GLU A 66 28.74 -32.12 -2.73
C GLU A 66 29.90 -31.96 -1.74
N PRO A 67 30.64 -30.84 -1.76
CA PRO A 67 31.69 -30.59 -0.78
C PRO A 67 31.09 -30.27 0.60
N PRO A 68 31.82 -30.51 1.71
CA PRO A 68 31.36 -30.09 3.03
C PRO A 68 31.07 -28.57 3.07
N ALA A 69 29.96 -28.17 3.71
CA ALA A 69 29.55 -26.77 3.82
C ALA A 69 30.62 -25.84 4.44
N SER A 70 31.53 -26.40 5.26
CA SER A 70 32.66 -25.67 5.85
C SER A 70 33.65 -25.14 4.81
N VAL A 71 33.77 -25.78 3.64
CA VAL A 71 34.72 -25.39 2.59
C VAL A 71 34.37 -24.01 2.04
N LYS A 72 33.09 -23.75 1.74
CA LYS A 72 32.62 -22.44 1.27
C LYS A 72 32.92 -21.34 2.29
N VAL A 73 32.62 -21.61 3.56
CA VAL A 73 32.87 -20.68 4.67
C VAL A 73 34.36 -20.37 4.83
N ALA A 74 35.23 -21.39 4.70
CA ALA A 74 36.68 -21.21 4.78
C ALA A 74 37.23 -20.37 3.61
N ILE A 75 36.74 -20.62 2.39
CA ILE A 75 37.08 -19.84 1.20
C ILE A 75 36.66 -18.38 1.36
N ASP A 76 35.41 -18.14 1.76
CA ASP A 76 34.88 -16.79 1.90
C ASP A 76 35.64 -16.00 2.97
N ARG A 77 35.97 -16.64 4.10
CA ARG A 77 36.79 -16.02 5.13
C ARG A 77 38.19 -15.66 4.59
N ARG A 78 38.84 -16.55 3.85
CA ARG A 78 40.19 -16.30 3.32
C ARG A 78 40.20 -15.17 2.29
N LEU A 79 39.20 -15.12 1.41
CA LEU A 79 39.14 -14.13 0.33
C LEU A 79 38.64 -12.76 0.82
N PHE A 80 37.72 -12.72 1.78
CA PHE A 80 36.98 -11.50 2.11
C PHE A 80 37.13 -11.01 3.55
N ALA A 81 37.64 -11.82 4.50
CA ALA A 81 37.81 -11.34 5.88
C ALA A 81 38.96 -10.33 6.03
N SER A 82 39.98 -10.39 5.17
CA SER A 82 41.11 -9.47 5.17
C SER A 82 40.73 -8.07 4.67
N THR A 83 39.72 -7.95 3.80
CA THR A 83 39.17 -6.67 3.31
C THR A 83 38.31 -5.96 4.35
N ALA A 84 37.82 -6.69 5.36
CA ALA A 84 37.12 -6.12 6.51
C ALA A 84 38.06 -5.55 7.59
N SER A 85 39.38 -5.77 7.45
CA SER A 85 40.40 -5.29 8.39
C SER A 85 41.07 -3.98 7.93
N THR A 86 40.38 -3.17 7.13
CA THR A 86 40.74 -1.75 7.03
C THR A 86 40.21 -1.07 8.29
N SER A 87 41.13 -0.63 9.16
CA SER A 87 40.89 0.14 10.37
C SER A 87 39.70 1.10 10.24
N PRO A 88 38.89 1.30 11.30
CA PRO A 88 37.76 2.21 11.23
C PRO A 88 38.27 3.63 10.93
N ALA A 89 38.06 4.09 9.70
CA ALA A 89 38.14 5.50 9.38
C ALA A 89 37.07 6.22 10.22
N PRO A 90 37.34 7.38 10.84
CA PRO A 90 36.43 7.99 11.82
C PRO A 90 35.11 8.54 11.25
N GLY A 91 34.81 8.30 9.97
CA GLY A 91 33.68 8.91 9.24
C GLY A 91 32.57 7.98 8.78
N GLY A 92 32.59 6.67 9.10
CA GLY A 92 31.65 5.67 8.53
C GLY A 92 30.74 4.93 9.52
N SER A 93 30.62 5.41 10.76
CA SER A 93 30.14 4.57 11.90
C SER A 93 28.62 4.40 11.99
N LEU A 94 27.82 5.43 11.70
CA LEU A 94 26.36 5.33 11.90
C LEU A 94 25.65 4.55 10.78
N TRP A 95 26.11 4.70 9.54
CA TRP A 95 25.47 4.08 8.38
C TRP A 95 25.70 2.57 8.31
N THR A 96 26.84 2.09 8.82
CA THR A 96 27.19 0.66 8.92
C THR A 96 26.74 0.04 10.24
N SER A 97 26.28 0.84 11.20
CA SER A 97 25.85 0.37 12.52
C SER A 97 24.44 -0.22 12.46
N LEU A 98 24.37 -1.54 12.63
CA LEU A 98 23.10 -2.25 12.75
C LEU A 98 22.31 -1.79 13.99
N ALA A 99 23.00 -1.42 15.08
CA ALA A 99 22.34 -0.91 16.29
C ALA A 99 21.64 0.44 16.03
N PHE A 100 22.25 1.32 15.22
CA PHE A 100 21.64 2.58 14.81
C PHE A 100 20.36 2.33 14.00
N TRP A 101 20.41 1.47 12.98
CA TRP A 101 19.23 1.14 12.17
C TRP A 101 18.12 0.48 12.97
N ARG A 102 18.47 -0.39 13.94
CA ARG A 102 17.49 -0.99 14.85
C ARG A 102 16.85 0.05 15.77
N GLY A 103 17.64 0.99 16.29
CA GLY A 103 17.12 2.10 17.09
C GLY A 103 16.19 3.02 16.31
N LEU A 104 16.56 3.35 15.07
CA LEU A 104 15.73 4.16 14.18
C LEU A 104 14.41 3.46 13.83
N ALA A 105 14.44 2.16 13.53
CA ALA A 105 13.25 1.38 13.25
C ALA A 105 12.31 1.33 14.48
N ALA A 106 12.86 1.11 15.68
CA ALA A 106 12.08 1.12 16.91
C ALA A 106 11.43 2.49 17.18
N ALA A 107 12.18 3.58 16.97
CA ALA A 107 11.65 4.94 17.11
C ALA A 107 10.54 5.25 16.11
N ALA A 108 10.69 4.81 14.84
CA ALA A 108 9.67 4.99 13.81
C ALA A 108 8.38 4.23 14.14
N ILE A 109 8.49 2.98 14.63
CA ILE A 109 7.33 2.19 15.08
C ILE A 109 6.63 2.87 16.26
N ALA A 110 7.40 3.37 17.24
CA ALA A 110 6.82 4.07 18.39
C ALA A 110 6.10 5.36 17.96
N ALA A 111 6.71 6.14 17.06
CA ALA A 111 6.09 7.35 16.51
C ALA A 111 4.80 7.04 15.73
N LEU A 112 4.78 5.95 14.95
CA LEU A 112 3.58 5.51 14.25
C LEU A 112 2.48 5.08 15.23
N ALA A 113 2.83 4.31 16.27
CA ALA A 113 1.87 3.91 17.30
C ALA A 113 1.26 5.13 18.02
N VAL A 114 2.09 6.12 18.34
CA VAL A 114 1.66 7.40 18.91
C VAL A 114 0.74 8.14 17.95
N TYR A 115 1.12 8.29 16.68
CA TYR A 115 0.28 8.94 15.66
C TYR A 115 -1.09 8.29 15.51
N ILE A 116 -1.16 6.95 15.51
CA ILE A 116 -2.42 6.20 15.47
C ILE A 116 -3.22 6.38 16.76
N ALA A 117 -2.58 6.43 17.92
CA ALA A 117 -3.24 6.57 19.22
C ALA A 117 -3.76 7.99 19.49
N LEU A 118 -3.07 9.02 18.98
CA LEU A 118 -3.40 10.44 19.19
C LEU A 118 -4.88 10.80 18.96
N PRO A 119 -5.53 10.42 17.84
CA PRO A 119 -6.94 10.75 17.61
C PRO A 119 -7.91 10.06 18.58
N TYR A 120 -7.52 8.95 19.22
CA TYR A 120 -8.35 8.28 20.22
C TYR A 120 -8.27 8.96 21.59
N VAL A 121 -7.13 9.56 21.92
CA VAL A 121 -6.91 10.27 23.19
C VAL A 121 -7.35 11.73 23.09
N ASN A 122 -7.20 12.34 21.91
CA ASN A 122 -7.60 13.71 21.64
C ASN A 122 -8.40 13.76 20.33
N PRO A 123 -9.68 13.35 20.36
CA PRO A 123 -10.52 13.40 19.17
C PRO A 123 -10.58 14.85 18.66
N PRO A 124 -10.39 15.08 17.35
CA PRO A 124 -10.48 16.43 16.81
C PRO A 124 -11.85 17.00 17.14
N VAL A 125 -11.86 18.19 17.74
CA VAL A 125 -13.08 18.94 17.99
C VAL A 125 -13.72 19.20 16.64
N GLN A 126 -14.80 18.47 16.32
CA GLN A 126 -15.59 18.79 15.14
C GLN A 126 -16.08 20.22 15.35
N PRO A 127 -15.82 21.15 14.40
CA PRO A 127 -16.36 22.49 14.50
C PRO A 127 -17.87 22.34 14.66
N PRO A 128 -18.51 23.11 15.56
CA PRO A 128 -19.95 23.03 15.73
C PRO A 128 -20.59 23.29 14.37
N GLY A 129 -21.06 22.21 13.73
CA GLY A 129 -21.77 22.31 12.48
C GLY A 129 -23.01 23.15 12.72
N THR A 130 -23.36 24.02 11.79
CA THR A 130 -24.61 24.75 11.82
C THR A 130 -25.75 23.75 11.99
N ARG A 131 -26.33 23.67 13.18
CA ARG A 131 -27.47 22.82 13.46
C ARG A 131 -28.72 23.64 13.19
N LEU A 132 -29.60 23.07 12.40
CA LEU A 132 -30.92 23.64 12.18
C LEU A 132 -31.95 22.74 12.85
N VAL A 133 -32.88 23.33 13.59
CA VAL A 133 -33.92 22.61 14.32
C VAL A 133 -35.28 23.01 13.76
N ALA A 134 -36.14 22.02 13.51
CA ALA A 134 -37.54 22.21 13.15
C ALA A 134 -38.42 21.42 14.11
N SER A 135 -39.43 22.10 14.69
CA SER A 135 -40.54 21.44 15.37
C SER A 135 -41.62 21.18 14.34
N LEU A 136 -41.85 19.91 14.01
CA LEU A 136 -42.81 19.49 13.00
C LEU A 136 -44.13 19.14 13.70
N ALA A 137 -45.18 19.86 13.37
CA ALA A 137 -46.54 19.60 13.84
C ALA A 137 -47.56 20.04 12.79
N ALA A 138 -48.79 19.57 12.89
CA ALA A 138 -49.92 20.08 12.13
C ALA A 138 -51.13 20.23 13.05
N ASP A 139 -51.97 21.25 12.81
CA ASP A 139 -53.10 21.58 13.70
C ASP A 139 -54.16 20.46 13.77
N ASN A 140 -54.22 19.62 12.74
CA ASN A 140 -55.19 18.54 12.57
C ASN A 140 -54.59 17.13 12.84
N SER A 141 -53.42 17.06 13.47
CA SER A 141 -52.69 15.82 13.71
C SER A 141 -52.11 15.76 15.12
N ASN A 142 -52.13 14.58 15.74
CA ASN A 142 -51.43 14.33 17.01
C ASN A 142 -49.95 13.95 16.79
N VAL A 143 -49.50 13.83 15.54
CA VAL A 143 -48.13 13.51 15.18
C VAL A 143 -47.25 14.74 15.34
N LYS A 144 -46.21 14.61 16.17
CA LYS A 144 -45.22 15.66 16.41
C LYS A 144 -43.82 15.09 16.32
N TYR A 145 -42.97 15.75 15.55
CA TYR A 145 -41.56 15.39 15.43
C TYR A 145 -40.68 16.58 15.80
N LEU A 146 -39.55 16.30 16.44
CA LEU A 146 -38.42 17.22 16.50
C LEU A 146 -37.39 16.78 15.48
N ALA A 147 -37.12 17.61 14.49
CA ALA A 147 -36.11 17.38 13.47
C ALA A 147 -34.87 18.23 13.74
N VAL A 148 -33.69 17.63 13.64
CA VAL A 148 -32.40 18.31 13.77
C VAL A 148 -31.57 17.96 12.56
N TYR A 149 -31.26 18.95 11.73
CA TYR A 149 -30.29 18.82 10.65
C TYR A 149 -28.91 19.19 11.17
N ASP A 150 -27.96 18.26 11.04
CA ASP A 150 -26.55 18.50 11.34
C ASP A 150 -25.77 18.64 10.01
N ALA A 151 -25.42 19.88 9.67
CA ALA A 151 -24.70 20.18 8.43
C ALA A 151 -23.30 19.54 8.38
N GLY A 152 -22.69 19.23 9.53
CA GLY A 152 -21.38 18.59 9.60
C GLY A 152 -21.44 17.07 9.39
N ARG A 153 -22.54 16.42 9.80
CA ARG A 153 -22.77 14.98 9.60
C ARG A 153 -23.57 14.66 8.34
N HIS A 154 -24.19 15.66 7.71
CA HIS A 154 -25.11 15.50 6.58
C HIS A 154 -26.27 14.56 6.90
N GLU A 155 -26.79 14.66 8.12
CA GLU A 155 -27.86 13.81 8.64
C GLU A 155 -29.02 14.66 9.18
N VAL A 156 -30.24 14.18 8.98
CA VAL A 156 -31.42 14.64 9.73
C VAL A 156 -31.73 13.62 10.80
N GLY A 157 -31.64 14.03 12.06
CA GLY A 157 -32.14 13.31 13.22
C GLY A 157 -33.59 13.67 13.46
N LEU A 158 -34.46 12.67 13.58
CA LEU A 158 -35.88 12.81 13.90
C LEU A 158 -36.14 12.18 15.26
N SER A 159 -36.89 12.88 16.11
CA SER A 159 -37.40 12.36 17.38
C SER A 159 -38.91 12.48 17.39
N LEU A 160 -39.61 11.35 17.47
CA LEU A 160 -41.06 11.30 17.59
C LEU A 160 -41.46 11.73 19.01
N VAL A 161 -42.16 12.85 19.11
CA VAL A 161 -42.63 13.42 20.38
C VAL A 161 -44.00 12.82 20.74
N SER A 162 -44.87 12.66 19.75
CA SER A 162 -46.19 12.06 19.91
C SER A 162 -46.75 11.58 18.58
N GLY A 163 -47.68 10.64 18.60
CA GLY A 163 -48.35 10.10 17.41
C GLY A 163 -47.88 8.67 17.07
N ASP A 164 -48.59 8.04 16.14
CA ASP A 164 -48.28 6.72 15.60
C ASP A 164 -48.82 6.63 14.16
N HIS A 165 -48.14 5.88 13.29
CA HIS A 165 -48.54 5.70 11.89
C HIS A 165 -49.73 4.75 11.69
N GLY A 166 -50.05 3.93 12.68
CA GLY A 166 -51.05 2.86 12.58
C GLY A 166 -50.56 1.69 11.73
N ALA A 167 -51.34 0.60 11.76
CA ALA A 167 -50.99 -0.61 11.02
C ALA A 167 -51.06 -0.40 9.49
N GLY A 168 -50.02 -0.85 8.77
CA GLY A 168 -49.99 -0.90 7.30
C GLY A 168 -49.66 0.42 6.61
N LYS A 169 -49.15 1.40 7.35
CA LYS A 169 -48.73 2.71 6.84
C LYS A 169 -47.36 3.07 7.38
N ASP A 170 -46.63 3.93 6.69
CA ASP A 170 -45.33 4.42 7.12
C ASP A 170 -45.28 5.94 7.02
N PHE A 171 -44.46 6.56 7.87
CA PHE A 171 -44.18 7.98 7.75
C PHE A 171 -43.06 8.21 6.75
N GLU A 172 -43.23 9.21 5.89
CA GLU A 172 -42.20 9.63 4.94
C GLU A 172 -41.80 11.08 5.17
N LEU A 173 -40.49 11.33 5.16
CA LEU A 173 -39.94 12.67 5.31
C LEU A 173 -39.77 13.34 3.95
N TRP A 174 -40.16 14.60 3.87
CA TRP A 174 -40.06 15.43 2.68
C TRP A 174 -39.38 16.74 3.00
N MET A 175 -38.66 17.27 2.02
CA MET A 175 -38.13 18.64 2.02
C MET A 175 -38.87 19.46 0.98
N ILE A 176 -39.34 20.64 1.40
CA ILE A 176 -40.08 21.58 0.56
C ILE A 176 -39.30 22.90 0.52
N GLU A 177 -39.00 23.36 -0.68
CA GLU A 177 -38.29 24.60 -0.94
C GLU A 177 -39.28 25.63 -1.49
N GLY A 178 -39.80 26.50 -0.62
CA GLY A 178 -40.76 27.53 -1.01
C GLY A 178 -42.03 26.94 -1.62
N LYS A 179 -42.22 27.12 -2.93
CA LYS A 179 -43.37 26.60 -3.71
C LYS A 179 -42.99 25.46 -4.66
N ASN A 180 -41.77 24.96 -4.59
CA ASN A 180 -41.32 23.85 -5.42
C ASN A 180 -41.98 22.54 -4.98
N ALA A 181 -41.99 21.55 -5.87
CA ALA A 181 -42.45 20.20 -5.55
C ALA A 181 -41.66 19.62 -4.36
N PRO A 182 -42.33 18.93 -3.41
CA PRO A 182 -41.66 18.21 -2.34
C PRO A 182 -40.65 17.20 -2.87
N VAL A 183 -39.51 17.10 -2.21
CA VAL A 183 -38.48 16.09 -2.50
C VAL A 183 -38.49 15.06 -1.38
N SER A 184 -38.71 13.78 -1.74
CA SER A 184 -38.65 12.68 -0.78
C SER A 184 -37.24 12.58 -0.20
N MET A 185 -37.16 12.54 1.13
CA MET A 185 -35.95 12.20 1.88
C MET A 185 -35.95 10.74 2.32
N GLY A 186 -37.05 10.00 2.08
CA GLY A 186 -37.23 8.59 2.39
C GLY A 186 -38.18 8.32 3.54
N VAL A 187 -38.48 7.03 3.71
CA VAL A 187 -39.34 6.52 4.78
C VAL A 187 -38.61 6.59 6.12
N ILE A 188 -39.29 7.13 7.13
CA ILE A 188 -38.78 7.24 8.50
C ILE A 188 -38.82 5.85 9.14
N PRO A 189 -37.67 5.30 9.57
CA PRO A 189 -37.64 4.02 10.28
C PRO A 189 -38.53 4.04 11.52
N ALA A 190 -39.22 2.92 11.77
CA ALA A 190 -40.05 2.75 12.95
C ALA A 190 -39.21 2.89 14.24
N GLY A 191 -39.74 3.63 15.21
CA GLY A 191 -39.09 3.88 16.50
C GLY A 191 -39.28 5.31 16.99
N GLN A 192 -38.77 5.60 18.19
CA GLN A 192 -38.83 6.96 18.76
C GLN A 192 -37.80 7.91 18.14
N THR A 193 -36.67 7.37 17.68
CA THR A 193 -35.61 8.18 17.06
C THR A 193 -35.15 7.56 15.75
N ALA A 194 -35.04 8.38 14.72
CA ALA A 194 -34.54 7.99 13.41
C ALA A 194 -33.41 8.92 12.97
N ARG A 195 -32.51 8.40 12.14
CA ARG A 195 -31.47 9.18 11.46
C ARG A 195 -31.53 8.87 9.99
N MET A 196 -31.54 9.93 9.18
CA MET A 196 -31.64 9.83 7.74
C MET A 196 -30.48 10.59 7.11
N ALA A 197 -29.73 9.91 6.25
CA ALA A 197 -28.65 10.54 5.50
C ALA A 197 -29.24 11.48 4.44
N VAL A 198 -28.64 12.65 4.29
CA VAL A 198 -29.09 13.69 3.36
C VAL A 198 -28.25 13.66 2.10
N THR A 199 -28.90 13.52 0.94
CA THR A 199 -28.21 13.56 -0.35
C THR A 199 -27.63 14.96 -0.63
N PRO A 200 -26.51 15.08 -1.36
CA PRO A 200 -25.86 16.38 -1.63
C PRO A 200 -26.80 17.44 -2.24
N ALA A 201 -27.75 17.02 -3.08
CA ALA A 201 -28.74 17.90 -3.69
C ALA A 201 -29.72 18.51 -2.67
N VAL A 202 -30.03 17.80 -1.59
CA VAL A 202 -30.93 18.28 -0.52
C VAL A 202 -30.17 19.12 0.50
N GLN A 203 -28.88 18.85 0.73
CA GLN A 203 -28.04 19.60 1.69
C GLN A 203 -28.03 21.11 1.41
N GLN A 204 -27.84 21.51 0.14
CA GLN A 204 -27.80 22.92 -0.25
C GLN A 204 -29.14 23.63 -0.01
N LYS A 205 -30.25 22.90 -0.17
CA LYS A 205 -31.61 23.44 -0.04
C LYS A 205 -32.00 23.58 1.43
N LEU A 206 -31.64 22.61 2.28
CA LEU A 206 -31.85 22.71 3.73
C LEU A 206 -31.07 23.89 4.33
N ALA A 207 -29.85 24.15 3.85
CA ALA A 207 -29.05 25.30 4.27
C ALA A 207 -29.67 26.66 3.92
N GLN A 208 -30.61 26.72 2.97
CA GLN A 208 -31.29 27.94 2.52
C GLN A 208 -32.63 28.19 3.25
N GLY A 209 -32.95 27.40 4.28
CA GLY A 209 -34.20 27.56 5.06
C GLY A 209 -35.38 26.80 4.48
N ALA A 210 -35.18 25.55 4.07
CA ALA A 210 -36.26 24.69 3.61
C ALA A 210 -37.20 24.26 4.74
N VAL A 211 -38.42 23.90 4.35
CA VAL A 211 -39.45 23.34 5.23
C VAL A 211 -39.32 21.83 5.21
N LEU A 212 -39.41 21.19 6.37
CA LEU A 212 -39.54 19.74 6.47
C LEU A 212 -41.01 19.38 6.68
N ALA A 213 -41.46 18.30 6.05
CA ALA A 213 -42.81 17.78 6.19
C ALA A 213 -42.79 16.26 6.34
N VAL A 214 -43.77 15.73 7.07
CA VAL A 214 -44.00 14.30 7.26
C VAL A 214 -45.39 13.99 6.75
N SER A 215 -45.49 13.03 5.84
CA SER A 215 -46.77 12.50 5.37
C SER A 215 -46.99 11.07 5.84
N LEU A 216 -48.25 10.66 5.87
CA LEU A 216 -48.66 9.30 6.20
C LEU A 216 -48.92 8.50 4.92
N GLU A 217 -47.95 7.69 4.50
CA GLU A 217 -47.94 6.97 3.23
C GLU A 217 -48.31 5.49 3.41
N PRO A 218 -48.63 4.76 2.31
CA PRO A 218 -48.71 3.30 2.35
C PRO A 218 -47.40 2.67 2.85
N SER A 219 -47.44 1.39 3.24
CA SER A 219 -46.23 0.71 3.66
C SER A 219 -45.17 0.72 2.57
N GLY A 220 -43.94 1.12 2.93
CA GLY A 220 -42.84 1.34 2.00
C GLY A 220 -42.75 2.75 1.39
N GLY A 221 -43.66 3.67 1.75
CA GLY A 221 -43.63 5.07 1.32
C GLY A 221 -44.49 5.36 0.08
N SER A 222 -44.30 6.56 -0.47
CA SER A 222 -45.00 7.04 -1.65
C SER A 222 -44.57 6.28 -2.91
N PRO A 223 -45.52 5.70 -3.67
CA PRO A 223 -45.23 5.04 -4.94
C PRO A 223 -45.00 6.02 -6.11
N THR A 224 -45.35 7.31 -5.94
CA THR A 224 -45.34 8.29 -7.03
C THR A 224 -44.18 9.27 -6.95
N GLY A 225 -43.41 9.26 -5.86
CA GLY A 225 -42.37 10.26 -5.59
C GLY A 225 -42.95 11.63 -5.18
N GLN A 226 -44.24 11.68 -4.86
CA GLN A 226 -44.95 12.83 -4.29
C GLN A 226 -45.79 12.37 -3.09
N PRO A 227 -46.09 13.22 -2.09
CA PRO A 227 -46.95 12.82 -0.99
C PRO A 227 -48.31 12.29 -1.50
N THR A 228 -48.62 11.02 -1.24
CA THR A 228 -49.93 10.43 -1.62
C THR A 228 -50.91 10.43 -0.45
N GLY A 229 -50.39 10.53 0.77
CA GLY A 229 -51.17 10.66 1.99
C GLY A 229 -51.29 12.08 2.53
N PRO A 230 -52.04 12.26 3.62
CA PRO A 230 -52.12 13.54 4.31
C PRO A 230 -50.76 13.90 4.93
N VAL A 231 -50.41 15.19 4.87
CA VAL A 231 -49.29 15.74 5.63
C VAL A 231 -49.71 15.86 7.08
N VAL A 232 -49.01 15.14 7.96
CA VAL A 232 -49.34 15.00 9.39
C VAL A 232 -48.48 15.86 10.30
N ALA A 233 -47.35 16.37 9.80
CA ALA A 233 -46.50 17.31 10.53
C ALA A 233 -45.67 18.13 9.54
N ALA A 234 -45.48 19.43 9.78
CA ALA A 234 -44.58 20.27 8.99
C ALA A 234 -43.95 21.36 9.86
N GLY A 235 -42.82 21.91 9.43
CA GLY A 235 -42.16 23.00 10.14
C GLY A 235 -40.89 23.50 9.46
N ASP A 236 -40.59 24.78 9.70
CA ASP A 236 -39.42 25.46 9.15
C ASP A 236 -38.17 25.09 9.94
N LEU A 237 -37.07 24.86 9.22
CA LEU A 237 -35.75 24.75 9.83
C LEU A 237 -35.23 26.12 10.26
N LYS A 238 -34.89 26.25 11.54
CA LYS A 238 -34.32 27.47 12.13
C LYS A 238 -32.95 27.17 12.71
N GLY A 239 -32.00 28.08 12.54
CA GLY A 239 -30.68 27.98 13.17
C GLY A 239 -30.78 28.14 14.68
N ILE A 240 -29.96 27.35 15.39
CA ILE A 240 -29.73 27.52 16.84
C ILE A 240 -28.48 28.35 17.11
#